data_AF-A0A9W4HNV4-F1
#
_entry.id   AF-A0A9W4HNV4-F1
#
_cell.length_a   1.000
_cell.length_b   1.000
_cell.length_c   1.000
_cell.angle_alpha   90.00
_cell.angle_beta   90.00
_cell.angle_gamma   90.00
#
_symmetry.space_group_name_H-M   'P 1'
#
loop_
_entity.id
_entity.type
_entity.pdbx_description
1 polymer ?
#
loop_
_entity_poly.entity_id
_entity_poly.type
_entity_poly.pdbx_seq_one_letter_code
_entity_poly.pdbx_strand_id
1 'polypeptide(L)' 'MNPEESKNHAFSLAGDELTFDQMSEIFKNLTGKDVPTTFRIPVWLMMAAVKDLGVMFKWFWDEGYGADIPALKKLNPA' A
#
# COMPACT_ATOMS: atom_id res chain seq x y z
N MET A 1 -15.44 -15.30 2.41
CA MET A 1 -14.84 -15.89 1.20
C MET A 1 -15.44 -17.27 0.97
N ASN A 2 -16.07 -17.48 -0.18
CA ASN A 2 -16.60 -18.78 -0.60
C ASN A 2 -15.44 -19.61 -1.20
N PRO A 3 -15.05 -20.77 -0.60
CA PRO A 3 -13.91 -21.56 -1.06
C PRO A 3 -14.02 -22.07 -2.49
N GLU A 4 -15.23 -22.36 -2.97
CA GLU A 4 -15.47 -22.86 -4.33
C GLU A 4 -15.30 -21.75 -5.38
N GLU A 5 -15.74 -20.52 -5.06
CA GLU A 5 -15.61 -19.35 -5.95
C GLU A 5 -14.17 -18.82 -6.05
N SER A 6 -13.32 -19.14 -5.06
CA SER A 6 -11.93 -18.65 -5.01
C SER A 6 -10.93 -19.68 -5.58
N LYS A 7 -11.38 -20.89 -5.92
CA LYS A 7 -10.52 -21.98 -6.36
C LYS A 7 -9.89 -21.64 -7.71
N ASN A 8 -8.56 -21.76 -7.81
CA ASN A 8 -7.77 -21.43 -9.01
C ASN A 8 -7.81 -19.95 -9.43
N HIS A 9 -8.25 -19.05 -8.55
CA HIS A 9 -8.20 -17.62 -8.79
C HIS A 9 -7.07 -16.98 -7.97
N ALA A 10 -6.38 -16.01 -8.56
CA ALA A 10 -5.41 -15.16 -7.88
C ALA A 10 -5.98 -13.75 -7.76
N PHE A 11 -6.07 -13.24 -6.53
CA PHE A 11 -6.57 -11.91 -6.25
C PHE A 11 -5.48 -11.11 -5.54
N SER A 12 -5.11 -9.95 -6.10
CA SER A 12 -4.32 -8.95 -5.37
C SER A 12 -5.27 -8.32 -4.34
N LEU A 13 -4.92 -8.34 -3.04
CA LEU A 13 -5.81 -7.90 -1.97
C LEU A 13 -5.47 -6.47 -1.53
N ALA A 14 -6.42 -5.56 -1.68
CA ALA A 14 -6.36 -4.21 -1.12
C ALA A 14 -7.77 -3.74 -0.69
N GLY A 15 -7.84 -3.00 0.42
CA GLY A 15 -9.10 -2.39 0.89
C GLY A 15 -9.30 -0.95 0.41
N ASP A 16 -8.19 -0.25 0.17
CA ASP A 16 -8.14 1.11 -0.34
C ASP A 16 -6.81 1.36 -1.07
N GLU A 17 -6.75 2.41 -1.89
CA GLU A 17 -5.54 2.86 -2.56
C GLU A 17 -5.31 4.34 -2.21
N LEU A 18 -4.32 4.58 -1.36
CA LEU A 18 -4.06 5.91 -0.80
C LEU A 18 -2.68 6.39 -1.21
N THR A 19 -2.63 7.64 -1.67
CA THR A 19 -1.38 8.40 -1.79
C THR A 19 -0.85 8.77 -0.40
N PHE A 20 0.43 9.14 -0.32
CA PHE A 20 1.03 9.59 0.95
C PHE A 20 0.29 10.80 1.54
N ASP A 21 -0.15 11.75 0.71
CA ASP A 21 -0.86 12.95 1.16
C ASP A 21 -2.22 12.60 1.77
N GLN A 22 -2.99 11.71 1.14
CA GLN A 22 -4.26 11.22 1.68
C GLN A 22 -4.06 10.48 2.99
N MET A 23 -3.04 9.62 3.08
CA MET A 23 -2.69 8.92 4.32
C MET A 23 -2.31 9.93 5.43
N SER A 24 -1.53 10.95 5.09
CA SER A 24 -1.11 11.99 6.04
C SER A 24 -2.28 12.81 6.56
N GLU A 25 -3.23 13.15 5.68
CA GLU A 25 -4.46 13.85 6.07
C GLU A 25 -5.31 13.00 7.01
N ILE A 26 -5.54 11.73 6.68
CA ILE A 26 -6.28 10.79 7.54
C ILE A 26 -5.58 10.64 8.90
N PHE A 27 -4.26 10.45 8.90
CA PHE A 27 -3.48 10.32 10.14
C PHE A 27 -3.62 11.55 11.02
N LYS A 28 -3.55 12.75 10.44
CA LYS A 28 -3.74 14.02 11.15
C LYS A 28 -5.15 14.17 11.70
N ASN A 29 -6.16 13.83 10.91
CA ASN A 29 -7.56 13.92 11.32
C ASN A 29 -7.87 12.98 12.50
N LEU A 30 -7.28 11.78 12.52
CA LEU A 30 -7.53 10.79 13.57
C LEU A 30 -6.68 10.99 14.82
N THR A 31 -5.44 11.47 14.68
CA THR A 31 -4.47 11.54 15.79
C THR A 31 -4.22 12.95 16.31
N GLY A 32 -4.61 13.98 15.54
CA GLY A 32 -4.30 15.38 15.80
C GLY A 32 -2.83 15.74 15.59
N LYS A 33 -2.01 14.86 15.01
CA LYS A 33 -0.57 15.04 14.79
C LYS A 33 -0.22 14.86 13.33
N ASP A 34 0.79 15.59 12.85
CA ASP A 34 1.35 15.35 11.52
C ASP A 34 2.14 14.03 11.49
N VAL A 35 2.21 13.39 10.32
CA VAL A 35 2.99 12.16 10.14
C VAL A 35 4.47 12.46 10.38
N PRO A 36 5.15 11.73 11.29
CA PRO A 36 6.57 11.96 11.53
C PRO A 36 7.39 11.50 10.31
N THR A 37 8.03 12.44 9.63
CA THR A 37 8.96 12.15 8.53
C THR A 37 10.41 12.22 9.02
N THR A 38 11.28 11.40 8.44
CA THR A 38 12.73 11.43 8.71
C THR A 38 13.50 12.11 7.57
N PHE A 39 14.81 12.29 7.75
CA PHE A 39 15.68 12.88 6.73
C PHE A 39 15.79 11.99 5.49
N ARG A 40 15.84 12.63 4.32
CA ARG A 40 15.90 11.96 3.02
C ARG A 40 17.20 11.18 2.79
N ILE A 41 18.32 11.66 3.35
CA ILE A 41 19.66 11.06 3.15
C ILE A 41 19.79 9.67 3.84
N PRO A 42 19.45 9.50 5.13
CA PRO A 42 19.42 8.19 5.77
C PRO A 42 18.54 7.16 5.04
N VAL A 43 17.36 7.58 4.57
CA VAL A 43 16.45 6.70 3.82
C VAL A 43 17.09 6.28 2.51
N TRP A 44 17.69 7.20 1.76
CA TRP A 44 18.37 6.87 0.51
C TRP A 44 19.53 5.89 0.72
N LEU A 45 20.34 6.07 1.77
CA LEU A 45 21.42 5.14 2.12
C LEU A 45 20.89 3.75 2.49
N MET A 46 19.81 3.69 3.28
CA MET A 46 19.15 2.43 3.63
C MET A 46 18.61 1.71 2.39
N MET A 47 17.97 2.43 1.48
CA MET A 47 17.44 1.89 0.22
C MET A 47 18.54 1.38 -0.71
N ALA A 48 19.71 2.02 -0.71
CA ALA A 48 20.88 1.54 -1.45
C ALA A 48 21.53 0.31 -0.80
N ALA A 49 21.54 0.24 0.54
CA ALA A 49 22.12 -0.86 1.29
C ALA A 49 21.24 -2.12 1.26
N VAL A 50 19.91 -1.96 1.33
CA VAL A 50 18.94 -3.06 1.32
C VAL A 50 18.30 -3.14 -0.06
N LYS A 51 18.99 -3.80 -0.99
CA LYS A 51 18.60 -3.86 -2.42
C LYS A 51 17.16 -4.30 -2.65
N ASP A 52 16.69 -5.33 -1.95
CA ASP A 52 15.32 -5.83 -2.12
C ASP A 52 14.27 -4.79 -1.72
N LEU A 53 14.53 -4.04 -0.65
CA LEU A 53 13.68 -2.92 -0.22
C LEU A 53 13.70 -1.80 -1.26
N GLY A 54 14.90 -1.47 -1.76
CA GLY A 54 15.15 -0.53 -2.86
C GLY A 54 14.29 -0.82 -4.09
N VAL A 55 14.33 -2.07 -4.57
CA VAL A 55 13.60 -2.54 -5.74
C VAL A 55 12.09 -2.52 -5.48
N MET A 56 11.65 -2.97 -4.32
CA MET A 56 10.23 -3.04 -3.94
C MET A 56 9.58 -1.65 -3.95
N PHE A 57 10.16 -0.64 -3.29
CA PHE A 57 9.59 0.70 -3.30
C PHE A 57 9.68 1.39 -4.65
N LYS A 58 10.71 1.10 -5.45
CA LYS A 58 10.78 1.59 -6.83
C LYS A 58 9.60 1.03 -7.63
N TRP A 59 9.33 -0.26 -7.51
CA TRP A 59 8.17 -0.89 -8.15
C TRP A 59 6.83 -0.34 -7.62
N PHE A 60 6.71 -0.04 -6.32
CA PHE A 60 5.51 0.63 -5.78
C PHE A 60 5.27 2.01 -6.39
N TRP A 61 6.34 2.75 -6.68
CA TRP A 61 6.26 4.07 -7.31
C TRP A 61 5.93 3.99 -8.79
N ASP A 62 6.55 3.04 -9.51
CA ASP A 62 6.45 2.93 -10.97
C ASP A 62 5.16 2.21 -11.42
N GLU A 63 4.75 1.15 -10.72
CA GLU A 63 3.64 0.25 -11.13
C GLU A 63 2.49 0.21 -10.11
N GLY A 64 2.81 0.07 -8.82
CA GLY A 64 1.81 -0.08 -7.76
C GLY A 64 1.14 -1.47 -7.70
N TYR A 65 0.24 -1.68 -6.73
CA TYR A 65 -0.34 -3.01 -6.45
C TYR A 65 -1.48 -3.43 -7.39
N GLY A 66 -2.12 -2.48 -8.08
CA GLY A 66 -3.11 -2.73 -9.15
C GLY A 66 -4.30 -3.61 -8.75
N ALA A 67 -4.67 -3.64 -7.48
CA ALA A 67 -5.76 -4.48 -6.98
C ALA A 67 -7.14 -3.98 -7.46
N ASP A 68 -8.01 -4.89 -7.90
CA ASP A 68 -9.40 -4.56 -8.24
C ASP A 68 -10.25 -4.43 -6.96
N ILE A 69 -10.10 -3.29 -6.29
CA ILE A 69 -10.82 -2.96 -5.05
C ILE A 69 -12.35 -3.05 -5.24
N PRO A 70 -12.95 -2.56 -6.35
CA PRO A 70 -14.39 -2.76 -6.60
C PRO A 70 -14.83 -4.22 -6.64
N ALA A 71 -14.07 -5.12 -7.30
CA ALA A 71 -14.38 -6.54 -7.32
C ALA A 71 -14.21 -7.18 -5.93
N LEU A 72 -13.18 -6.79 -5.17
CA LEU A 72 -12.97 -7.25 -3.80
C LEU A 72 -14.08 -6.82 -2.85
N LYS A 73 -14.56 -5.58 -2.94
CA LYS A 73 -15.71 -5.09 -2.15
C LYS A 73 -17.00 -5.84 -2.47
N LYS A 74 -17.18 -6.31 -3.70
CA LYS A 74 -18.31 -7.19 -4.05
C LYS A 74 -18.16 -8.59 -3.45
N LEU A 75 -16.94 -9.12 -3.44
CA LEU A 75 -16.62 -10.43 -2.86
C LEU A 75 -16.72 -10.43 -1.32
N ASN A 76 -16.40 -9.30 -0.69
CA ASN A 76 -16.46 -9.11 0.75
C ASN A 76 -16.92 -7.69 1.12
N PRO A 77 -18.24 -7.42 1.19
CA PRO A 77 -18.80 -6.09 1.42
C PRO A 77 -18.79 -5.63 2.89
N ALA A 78 -18.05 -6.32 3.76
CA ALA A 78 -17.96 -6.03 5.19
C ALA A 78 -16.97 -4.89 5.51
#